data_AF-A0A957IVS6-F1
#
_entry.id   AF-A0A957IVS6-F1
#
_cell.length_a   1.000
_cell.length_b   1.000
_cell.length_c   1.000
_cell.angle_alpha   90.00
_cell.angle_beta   90.00
_cell.angle_gamma   90.00
#
_symmetry.space_group_name_H-M   'P 1'
#
loop_
_entity.id
_entity.type
_entity.pdbx_description
1 polymer ?
#
loop_
_entity_poly.entity_id
_entity_poly.type
_entity_poly.pdbx_seq_one_letter_code
_entity_poly.pdbx_strand_id
1 'polypeptide(L)'
;SNGQITLLRDENGDDRADVRELVVSGLPTGLHQNDNLKFGADGWLYMGLGSTCDACVEADSRSASLMRFNVDTGESEIIATGLRNPYDLAFHPATGDLFATDNGRDDLGLDSPFEELNHIIVGGDYGWPGCWNEREGSDCTGTQTAVAFFEPHSSANGLDFYSGSQFPADYQNNAFVAIFGTF
;
A
#
# COMPACT_ATOMS: atom_id res chain seq x y z
N SER A 1 2.17 6.85 19.67
CA SER A 1 2.64 5.45 19.71
C SER A 1 3.33 5.18 18.39
N ASN A 2 4.39 4.37 18.37
CA ASN A 2 5.00 3.94 17.10
C ASN A 2 4.11 2.88 16.42
N GLY A 3 4.23 2.72 15.11
CA GLY A 3 3.49 1.71 14.36
C GLY A 3 3.92 0.29 14.75
N GLN A 4 2.98 -0.66 14.68
CA GLN A 4 3.19 -2.04 15.10
C GLN A 4 2.24 -3.00 14.38
N ILE A 5 2.63 -4.28 14.32
CA ILE A 5 1.78 -5.40 13.89
C ILE A 5 1.57 -6.29 15.10
N THR A 6 0.31 -6.65 15.38
CA THR A 6 -0.08 -7.48 16.52
C THR A 6 -0.83 -8.72 16.04
N LEU A 7 -0.37 -9.89 16.44
CA LEU A 7 -1.08 -11.14 16.25
C LEU A 7 -2.15 -11.27 17.35
N LEU A 8 -3.36 -11.61 16.94
CA LEU A 8 -4.49 -11.90 17.81
C LEU A 8 -4.94 -13.35 17.56
N ARG A 9 -5.18 -14.12 18.63
CA ARG A 9 -5.71 -15.48 18.53
C ARG A 9 -6.90 -15.65 19.47
N ASP A 10 -7.99 -16.16 18.93
CA ASP A 10 -9.11 -16.72 19.68
C ASP A 10 -8.84 -18.22 19.85
N GLU A 11 -8.64 -18.67 21.09
CA GLU A 11 -8.32 -20.07 21.40
C GLU A 11 -9.55 -20.88 21.81
N ASN A 12 -10.67 -20.20 22.05
CA ASN A 12 -11.86 -20.81 22.65
C ASN A 12 -13.13 -20.71 21.75
N GLY A 13 -13.06 -19.96 20.66
CA GLY A 13 -14.12 -19.80 19.67
C GLY A 13 -15.24 -18.86 20.09
N ASP A 14 -14.98 -17.89 20.97
CA ASP A 14 -15.96 -16.88 21.42
C ASP A 14 -15.87 -15.55 20.66
N ASP A 15 -15.13 -15.53 19.55
CA ASP A 15 -14.85 -14.36 18.71
C ASP A 15 -14.09 -13.25 19.47
N ARG A 16 -13.35 -13.61 20.53
CA ARG A 16 -12.48 -12.68 21.27
C ARG A 16 -11.05 -13.18 21.30
N ALA A 17 -10.12 -12.24 21.17
CA ALA A 17 -8.71 -12.56 21.25
C ALA A 17 -8.29 -12.88 22.70
N ASP A 18 -7.89 -14.12 22.94
CA ASP A 18 -7.28 -14.60 24.18
C ASP A 18 -5.78 -14.29 24.23
N VAL A 19 -5.11 -14.40 23.07
CA VAL A 19 -3.68 -14.13 22.92
C VAL A 19 -3.48 -12.83 22.15
N ARG A 20 -2.53 -12.03 22.62
CA ARG A 20 -2.02 -10.83 21.94
C ARG A 20 -0.50 -10.87 21.94
N GLU A 21 0.08 -10.91 20.76
CA GLU A 21 1.54 -10.97 20.58
C GLU A 21 2.01 -9.83 19.67
N LEU A 22 3.06 -9.14 20.10
CA LEU A 22 3.71 -8.10 19.31
C LEU A 22 4.62 -8.78 18.27
N VAL A 23 4.26 -8.68 17.00
CA VAL A 23 5.04 -9.27 15.89
C VAL A 23 6.09 -8.28 15.39
N VAL A 24 5.68 -7.05 15.14
CA VAL A 24 6.56 -5.97 14.65
C VAL A 24 6.28 -4.71 15.45
N SER A 25 7.32 -3.93 15.75
CA SER A 25 7.21 -2.65 16.44
C SER A 25 8.17 -1.61 15.88
N GLY A 26 7.96 -0.34 16.25
CA GLY A 26 8.88 0.73 15.87
C GLY A 26 8.82 1.08 14.39
N LEU A 27 7.67 0.85 13.74
CA LEU A 27 7.43 1.33 12.39
C LEU A 27 7.22 2.86 12.43
N PRO A 28 7.74 3.60 11.43
CA PRO A 28 7.53 5.03 11.37
C PRO A 28 6.05 5.37 11.25
N THR A 29 5.67 6.54 11.74
CA THR A 29 4.31 7.06 11.71
C THR A 29 4.39 8.58 11.55
N GLY A 30 3.42 9.18 10.87
CA GLY A 30 3.29 10.63 10.83
C GLY A 30 1.93 11.03 10.29
N LEU A 31 1.92 11.73 9.15
CA LEU A 31 0.69 12.22 8.53
C LEU A 31 -0.18 11.09 7.96
N HIS A 32 0.43 10.10 7.30
CA HIS A 32 -0.28 9.03 6.60
C HIS A 32 -0.16 7.67 7.30
N GLN A 33 -1.04 6.75 6.91
CA GLN A 33 -1.32 5.52 7.62
C GLN A 33 -0.33 4.41 7.24
N ASN A 34 0.00 3.56 8.22
CA ASN A 34 0.43 2.21 7.93
C ASN A 34 -0.83 1.36 7.91
N ASP A 35 -1.24 0.90 6.73
CA ASP A 35 -2.53 0.25 6.56
C ASP A 35 -2.41 -1.01 5.69
N ASN A 36 -3.44 -1.84 5.83
CA ASN A 36 -3.70 -3.11 5.18
C ASN A 36 -2.58 -4.16 5.23
N LEU A 37 -2.98 -5.42 5.38
CA LEU A 37 -2.08 -6.55 5.57
C LEU A 37 -2.48 -7.67 4.62
N LYS A 38 -1.54 -8.13 3.78
CA LYS A 38 -1.74 -9.32 2.94
C LYS A 38 -0.59 -10.30 3.09
N PHE A 39 -0.91 -11.58 3.25
CA PHE A 39 0.09 -12.63 3.10
C PHE A 39 0.34 -12.92 1.62
N GLY A 40 1.61 -12.95 1.24
CA GLY A 40 2.04 -13.47 -0.05
C GLY A 40 2.08 -14.99 -0.06
N ALA A 41 2.14 -15.58 -1.25
CA ALA A 41 2.32 -17.03 -1.42
C ALA A 41 3.68 -17.53 -0.90
N ASP A 42 4.62 -16.62 -0.66
CA ASP A 42 5.93 -16.88 -0.04
C ASP A 42 5.88 -16.99 1.49
N GLY A 43 4.70 -16.74 2.11
CA GLY A 43 4.51 -16.77 3.56
C GLY A 43 4.91 -15.49 4.27
N TRP A 44 5.34 -14.45 3.55
CA TRP A 44 5.64 -13.14 4.14
C TRP A 44 4.38 -12.27 4.20
N LEU A 45 4.33 -11.38 5.19
CA LEU A 45 3.26 -10.40 5.37
C LEU A 45 3.66 -9.07 4.73
N TYR A 46 2.81 -8.51 3.88
CA TYR A 46 3.05 -7.27 3.13
C TYR A 46 2.18 -6.14 3.66
N MET A 47 2.73 -4.92 3.74
CA MET A 47 2.05 -3.72 4.25
C MET A 47 2.59 -2.46 3.58
N GLY A 48 1.71 -1.51 3.30
CA GLY A 48 2.08 -0.15 2.93
C GLY A 48 2.41 0.69 4.16
N LEU A 49 3.48 1.49 4.09
CA LEU A 49 3.84 2.45 5.11
C LEU A 49 3.73 3.86 4.54
N GLY A 50 2.77 4.63 5.05
CA GLY A 50 2.55 6.01 4.66
C GLY A 50 3.71 6.93 5.03
N SER A 51 3.82 8.03 4.29
CA SER A 51 4.78 9.10 4.56
C SER A 51 4.44 9.84 5.86
N THR A 52 5.45 10.46 6.45
CA THR A 52 5.32 11.26 7.68
C THR A 52 4.81 12.68 7.41
N CYS A 53 4.71 13.07 6.14
CA CYS A 53 4.43 14.42 5.66
C CYS A 53 3.69 14.38 4.32
N ASP A 54 3.16 15.53 3.87
CA ASP A 54 2.52 15.62 2.55
C ASP A 54 3.53 15.43 1.39
N ALA A 55 4.64 16.16 1.45
CA ALA A 55 5.76 16.05 0.51
C ALA A 55 7.08 16.47 1.19
N CYS A 56 7.96 15.52 1.44
CA CYS A 56 9.27 15.78 2.05
C CYS A 56 10.24 14.63 1.81
N VAL A 57 11.51 14.84 2.14
CA VAL A 57 12.48 13.75 2.25
C VAL A 57 12.30 13.10 3.62
N GLU A 58 11.98 11.81 3.62
CA GLU A 58 11.77 11.04 4.84
C GLU A 58 13.07 10.87 5.64
N ALA A 59 12.96 10.97 6.97
CA ALA A 59 14.09 10.72 7.87
C ALA A 59 14.34 9.22 8.07
N ASP A 60 13.29 8.41 7.98
CA ASP A 60 13.33 6.95 8.05
C ASP A 60 12.94 6.40 6.68
N SER A 61 13.82 5.64 6.03
CA SER A 61 13.60 5.13 4.68
C SER A 61 12.45 4.13 4.57
N ARG A 62 11.89 3.68 5.70
CA ARG A 62 10.71 2.81 5.73
C ARG A 62 9.41 3.56 5.51
N SER A 63 9.37 4.87 5.75
CA SER A 63 8.22 5.70 5.40
C SER A 63 8.08 5.80 3.88
N ALA A 64 6.86 6.07 3.40
CA ALA A 64 6.56 6.22 1.97
C ALA A 64 7.02 5.02 1.13
N SER A 65 6.78 3.81 1.65
CA SER A 65 7.32 2.57 1.11
C SER A 65 6.32 1.42 1.24
N LEU A 66 6.57 0.33 0.52
CA LEU A 66 5.91 -0.94 0.75
C LEU A 66 6.93 -1.91 1.34
N MET A 67 6.56 -2.53 2.46
CA MET A 67 7.42 -3.46 3.19
C MET A 67 6.82 -4.87 3.25
N ARG A 68 7.69 -5.85 3.46
CA ARG A 68 7.30 -7.20 3.86
C ARG A 68 7.98 -7.64 5.15
N PHE A 69 7.33 -8.54 5.88
CA PHE A 69 7.71 -9.01 7.20
C PHE A 69 7.62 -10.53 7.28
N ASN A 70 8.66 -11.17 7.80
CA ASN A 70 8.60 -12.56 8.22
C ASN A 70 8.09 -12.60 9.66
N VAL A 71 6.86 -13.09 9.85
CA VAL A 71 6.17 -13.05 11.14
C VAL A 71 6.75 -14.02 12.18
N ASP A 72 7.52 -15.02 11.75
CA ASP A 72 8.16 -15.99 12.64
C ASP A 72 9.54 -15.52 13.11
N THR A 73 10.31 -14.87 12.22
CA THR A 73 11.69 -14.45 12.51
C THR A 73 11.81 -12.98 12.92
N GLY A 74 10.81 -12.15 12.61
CA GLY A 74 10.85 -10.70 12.77
C GLY A 74 11.70 -9.98 11.71
N GLU A 75 12.21 -10.69 10.71
CA GLU A 75 12.91 -10.07 9.57
C GLU A 75 11.96 -9.19 8.75
N SER A 76 12.49 -8.10 8.20
CA SER A 76 11.69 -7.18 7.38
C SER A 76 12.52 -6.53 6.29
N GLU A 77 11.86 -6.21 5.18
CA GLU A 77 12.50 -5.68 3.98
C GLU A 77 11.61 -4.63 3.32
N ILE A 78 12.22 -3.55 2.83
CA ILE A 78 11.55 -2.62 1.91
C ILE A 78 11.59 -3.24 0.53
N ILE A 79 10.44 -3.32 -0.14
CA ILE A 79 10.34 -3.91 -1.48
C ILE A 79 9.99 -2.89 -2.56
N ALA A 80 9.44 -1.74 -2.19
CA ALA A 80 9.19 -0.62 -3.10
C ALA A 80 9.27 0.70 -2.32
N THR A 81 9.67 1.78 -2.99
CA THR A 81 9.81 3.12 -2.41
C THR A 81 9.07 4.16 -3.24
N GLY A 82 8.92 5.38 -2.72
CA GLY A 82 8.34 6.48 -3.49
C GLY A 82 6.82 6.36 -3.65
N LEU A 83 6.16 5.69 -2.70
CA LEU A 83 4.70 5.61 -2.59
C LEU A 83 4.29 6.51 -1.42
N ARG A 84 3.48 7.56 -1.64
CA ARG A 84 3.19 8.53 -0.57
C ARG A 84 2.40 7.91 0.57
N ASN A 85 1.28 7.29 0.23
CA ASN A 85 0.32 6.70 1.14
C ASN A 85 -0.26 5.42 0.50
N PRO A 86 0.56 4.35 0.42
CA PRO A 86 0.12 3.08 -0.14
C PRO A 86 -0.95 2.46 0.76
N TYR A 87 -2.21 2.61 0.38
CA TYR A 87 -3.35 2.45 1.30
C TYR A 87 -3.87 1.00 1.38
N ASP A 88 -4.17 0.39 0.23
CA ASP A 88 -4.54 -1.01 0.12
C ASP A 88 -3.60 -1.73 -0.85
N LEU A 89 -3.46 -3.04 -0.70
CA LEU A 89 -2.67 -3.90 -1.54
C LEU A 89 -3.37 -5.24 -1.77
N ALA A 90 -3.17 -5.83 -2.94
CA ALA A 90 -3.70 -7.15 -3.26
C ALA A 90 -2.78 -7.88 -4.23
N PHE A 91 -2.71 -9.21 -4.07
CA PHE A 91 -2.06 -10.08 -5.04
C PHE A 91 -3.06 -10.48 -6.12
N HIS A 92 -2.68 -10.31 -7.38
CA HIS A 92 -3.48 -10.79 -8.50
C HIS A 92 -3.55 -12.33 -8.46
N PRO A 93 -4.75 -12.94 -8.44
CA PRO A 93 -4.93 -14.35 -8.06
C PRO A 93 -4.36 -15.35 -9.07
N ALA A 94 -4.20 -14.95 -10.34
CA ALA A 94 -3.68 -15.85 -11.38
C ALA A 94 -2.18 -15.71 -11.64
N THR A 95 -1.60 -14.53 -11.39
CA THR A 95 -0.17 -14.27 -11.67
C THR A 95 0.68 -14.22 -10.41
N GLY A 96 0.08 -13.89 -9.26
CA GLY A 96 0.80 -13.64 -8.02
C GLY A 96 1.48 -12.27 -7.97
N ASP A 97 1.21 -11.39 -8.94
CA ASP A 97 1.75 -10.03 -8.96
C ASP A 97 1.12 -9.18 -7.87
N LEU A 98 1.90 -8.32 -7.23
CA LEU A 98 1.43 -7.42 -6.18
C LEU A 98 1.00 -6.09 -6.77
N PHE A 99 -0.17 -5.59 -6.35
CA PHE A 99 -0.65 -4.26 -6.68
C PHE A 99 -0.94 -3.48 -5.40
N ALA A 100 -0.78 -2.16 -5.44
CA ALA A 100 -1.15 -1.28 -4.34
C ALA A 100 -1.80 0.01 -4.85
N THR A 101 -2.80 0.52 -4.12
CA THR A 101 -3.28 1.88 -4.33
C THR A 101 -2.34 2.86 -3.64
N ASP A 102 -2.18 4.06 -4.18
CA ASP A 102 -1.39 5.13 -3.57
C ASP A 102 -2.12 6.47 -3.67
N ASN A 103 -2.16 7.21 -2.55
CA ASN A 103 -2.79 8.52 -2.51
C ASN A 103 -1.76 9.65 -2.64
N GLY A 104 -1.90 10.46 -3.69
CA GLY A 104 -0.96 11.50 -4.07
C GLY A 104 -0.95 12.71 -3.14
N ARG A 105 0.01 13.63 -3.34
CA ARG A 105 0.25 14.81 -2.47
C ARG A 105 -0.79 15.91 -2.62
N ASP A 106 -1.03 16.65 -1.55
CA ASP A 106 -2.15 17.59 -1.47
C ASP A 106 -1.80 19.00 -1.97
N ASP A 107 -0.51 19.36 -2.01
CA ASP A 107 -0.04 20.74 -2.25
C ASP A 107 0.13 21.14 -3.74
N LEU A 108 -0.28 20.29 -4.68
CA LEU A 108 -0.17 20.55 -6.13
C LEU A 108 -1.45 21.11 -6.78
N GLY A 109 -2.44 21.50 -5.97
CA GLY A 109 -3.70 22.09 -6.43
C GLY A 109 -4.84 21.08 -6.48
N LEU A 110 -6.03 21.52 -6.89
CA LEU A 110 -7.24 20.68 -6.82
C LEU A 110 -7.34 19.62 -7.93
N ASP A 111 -6.64 19.83 -9.04
CA ASP A 111 -6.73 18.97 -10.22
C ASP A 111 -5.47 18.09 -10.39
N SER A 112 -4.62 18.00 -9.36
CA SER A 112 -3.37 17.22 -9.38
C SER A 112 -2.85 16.94 -7.96
N PRO A 113 -2.13 15.84 -7.76
CA PRO A 113 -1.95 14.70 -8.67
C PRO A 113 -3.16 13.77 -8.65
N PHE A 114 -3.22 12.87 -9.62
CA PHE A 114 -4.16 11.75 -9.62
C PHE A 114 -3.83 10.77 -8.49
N GLU A 115 -4.84 10.06 -7.99
CA GLU A 115 -4.59 8.87 -7.17
C GLU A 115 -4.20 7.71 -8.08
N GLU A 116 -3.47 6.74 -7.57
CA GLU A 116 -2.82 5.73 -8.41
C GLU A 116 -3.18 4.30 -8.00
N LEU A 117 -3.24 3.41 -8.99
CA LEU A 117 -3.04 1.97 -8.80
C LEU A 117 -1.69 1.60 -9.40
N ASN A 118 -0.83 1.00 -8.61
CA ASN A 118 0.54 0.67 -8.96
C ASN A 118 0.75 -0.86 -9.04
N HIS A 119 1.42 -1.34 -10.10
CA HIS A 119 1.94 -2.71 -10.17
C HIS A 119 3.32 -2.75 -9.50
N ILE A 120 3.43 -3.47 -8.39
CA ILE A 120 4.59 -3.42 -7.51
C ILE A 120 5.72 -4.33 -7.98
N ILE A 121 6.73 -3.71 -8.60
CA ILE A 121 8.02 -4.30 -8.92
C ILE A 121 8.97 -4.21 -7.72
N VAL A 122 9.59 -5.33 -7.34
CA VAL A 122 10.60 -5.38 -6.27
C VAL A 122 11.79 -4.48 -6.61
N GLY A 123 12.16 -3.60 -5.68
CA GLY A 123 13.18 -2.57 -5.85
C GLY A 123 12.71 -1.37 -6.68
N GLY A 124 11.43 -1.31 -7.05
CA GLY A 124 10.84 -0.21 -7.81
C GLY A 124 10.68 1.05 -6.97
N ASP A 125 10.92 2.19 -7.63
CA ASP A 125 10.65 3.53 -7.11
C ASP A 125 9.45 4.12 -7.85
N TYR A 126 8.43 4.56 -7.11
CA TYR A 126 7.18 5.12 -7.62
C TYR A 126 7.18 6.65 -7.63
N GLY A 127 8.29 7.27 -7.22
CA GLY A 127 8.62 8.64 -7.56
C GLY A 127 8.21 9.71 -6.54
N TRP A 128 7.34 9.42 -5.57
CA TRP A 128 7.08 10.38 -4.50
C TRP A 128 8.38 10.71 -3.72
N PRO A 129 8.65 11.98 -3.35
CA PRO A 129 7.81 13.17 -3.55
C PRO A 129 8.12 13.96 -4.84
N GLY A 130 9.12 13.53 -5.61
CA GLY A 130 9.73 14.30 -6.70
C GLY A 130 9.10 14.11 -8.08
N CYS A 131 8.25 13.09 -8.22
CA CYS A 131 7.53 12.72 -9.42
C CYS A 131 6.09 12.32 -9.08
N TRP A 132 5.15 12.69 -9.94
CA TRP A 132 3.73 12.35 -9.83
C TRP A 132 3.10 12.26 -11.23
N ASN A 133 1.86 11.74 -11.31
CA ASN A 133 1.14 11.54 -12.59
C ASN A 133 2.00 10.79 -13.63
N GLU A 134 1.82 11.08 -14.91
CA GLU A 134 2.66 10.56 -15.99
C GLU A 134 3.97 11.34 -16.13
N ARG A 135 4.84 11.23 -15.12
CA ARG A 135 6.20 11.81 -15.08
C ARG A 135 6.23 13.33 -15.01
N GLU A 136 5.34 13.91 -14.21
CA GLU A 136 5.39 15.30 -13.84
C GLU A 136 6.26 15.49 -12.59
N GLY A 137 7.18 16.45 -12.63
CA GLY A 137 8.09 16.73 -11.52
C GLY A 137 9.54 16.86 -11.94
N SER A 138 10.41 17.11 -10.96
CA SER A 138 11.84 17.32 -11.21
C SER A 138 12.66 16.03 -11.15
N ASP A 139 12.11 14.94 -10.59
CA ASP A 139 12.86 13.70 -10.35
C ASP A 139 12.05 12.44 -10.72
N CYS A 140 11.80 12.27 -12.03
CA CYS A 140 11.05 11.15 -12.59
C CYS A 140 11.94 10.08 -13.26
N THR A 141 13.26 10.17 -13.11
CA THR A 141 14.17 9.32 -13.86
C THR A 141 14.20 7.92 -13.26
N GLY A 142 13.77 6.92 -14.02
CA GLY A 142 13.76 5.52 -13.57
C GLY A 142 12.56 5.13 -12.70
N THR A 143 11.66 6.07 -12.41
CA THR A 143 10.43 5.79 -11.66
C THR A 143 9.47 4.91 -12.46
N GLN A 144 8.77 4.04 -11.74
CA GLN A 144 7.63 3.27 -12.24
C GLN A 144 6.44 4.22 -12.47
N THR A 145 5.52 3.80 -13.33
CA THR A 145 4.30 4.55 -13.63
C THR A 145 3.11 3.70 -13.23
N ALA A 146 2.09 4.35 -12.68
CA ALA A 146 0.84 3.71 -12.32
C ALA A 146 0.20 2.98 -13.52
N VAL A 147 -0.50 1.89 -13.21
CA VAL A 147 -1.27 1.12 -14.21
C VAL A 147 -2.69 1.67 -14.39
N ALA A 148 -3.18 2.47 -13.43
CA ALA A 148 -4.41 3.22 -13.55
C ALA A 148 -4.35 4.49 -12.67
N PHE A 149 -5.12 5.49 -13.07
CA PHE A 149 -5.27 6.76 -12.36
C PHE A 149 -6.73 6.99 -11.97
N PHE A 150 -6.94 7.67 -10.85
CA PHE A 150 -8.25 8.11 -10.37
C PHE A 150 -8.25 9.62 -10.14
N GLU A 151 -9.45 10.20 -10.00
CA GLU A 151 -9.63 11.63 -9.82
C GLU A 151 -8.75 12.17 -8.67
N PRO A 152 -8.10 13.33 -8.83
CA PRO A 152 -7.30 13.94 -7.77
C PRO A 152 -8.07 14.10 -6.47
N HIS A 153 -7.43 13.84 -5.33
CA HIS A 153 -8.00 13.97 -3.98
C HIS A 153 -9.21 13.07 -3.72
N SER A 154 -9.41 12.03 -4.53
CA SER A 154 -10.54 11.11 -4.40
C SER A 154 -10.28 9.95 -3.44
N SER A 155 -9.04 9.76 -3.00
CA SER A 155 -8.62 8.76 -2.03
C SER A 155 -8.93 7.30 -2.43
N ALA A 156 -8.00 6.66 -3.15
CA ALA A 156 -8.05 5.25 -3.53
C ALA A 156 -7.70 4.33 -2.34
N ASN A 157 -8.72 3.92 -1.58
CA ASN A 157 -8.53 3.33 -0.26
C ASN A 157 -8.83 1.82 -0.16
N GLY A 158 -9.32 1.21 -1.23
CA GLY A 158 -9.61 -0.22 -1.24
C GLY A 158 -9.17 -0.88 -2.54
N LEU A 159 -8.69 -2.10 -2.47
CA LEU A 159 -8.27 -2.90 -3.61
C LEU A 159 -8.59 -4.39 -3.38
N ASP A 160 -9.29 -4.99 -4.33
CA ASP A 160 -9.46 -6.44 -4.36
C ASP A 160 -9.47 -6.98 -5.79
N PHE A 161 -9.09 -8.24 -5.95
CA PHE A 161 -9.22 -8.98 -7.19
C PHE A 161 -10.27 -10.06 -7.05
N TYR A 162 -11.29 -10.03 -7.91
CA TYR A 162 -12.33 -11.05 -7.84
C TYR A 162 -11.83 -12.41 -8.35
N SER A 163 -11.75 -13.39 -7.45
CA SER A 163 -11.32 -14.77 -7.75
C SER A 163 -12.44 -15.81 -7.64
N GLY A 164 -13.67 -15.37 -7.38
CA GLY A 164 -14.84 -16.24 -7.26
C GLY A 164 -15.44 -16.66 -8.60
N SER A 165 -16.50 -17.47 -8.53
CA SER A 165 -17.23 -17.99 -9.70
C SER A 165 -18.71 -17.63 -9.73
N GLN A 166 -19.18 -16.82 -8.77
CA GLN A 166 -20.58 -16.37 -8.68
C GLN A 166 -20.94 -15.26 -9.68
N PHE A 167 -20.00 -14.36 -10.00
CA PHE A 167 -20.18 -13.31 -11.00
C PHE A 167 -19.78 -13.80 -12.41
N PRO A 168 -20.19 -13.08 -13.48
CA PRO A 168 -19.77 -13.40 -14.84
C PRO A 168 -18.25 -13.56 -14.98
N ALA A 169 -17.83 -14.45 -15.90
CA ALA A 169 -16.42 -14.76 -16.11
C ALA A 169 -15.56 -13.51 -16.39
N ASP A 170 -16.14 -12.50 -17.04
CA ASP A 170 -15.47 -11.22 -17.35
C ASP A 170 -15.14 -10.38 -16.12
N TYR A 171 -15.58 -10.74 -14.91
CA TYR A 171 -15.14 -10.09 -13.67
C TYR A 171 -13.96 -10.83 -13.01
N GLN A 172 -13.69 -12.07 -13.40
CA GLN A 172 -12.64 -12.88 -12.77
C GLN A 172 -11.26 -12.29 -13.08
N ASN A 173 -10.41 -12.28 -12.05
CA ASN A 173 -9.05 -11.75 -12.07
C ASN A 173 -8.96 -10.23 -12.35
N ASN A 174 -10.06 -9.49 -12.29
CA ASN A 174 -10.04 -8.05 -12.46
C ASN A 174 -9.98 -7.32 -11.12
N ALA A 175 -9.27 -6.19 -11.12
CA ALA A 175 -9.16 -5.30 -9.98
C ALA A 175 -10.45 -4.50 -9.78
N PHE A 176 -10.83 -4.33 -8.52
CA PHE A 176 -11.84 -3.38 -8.07
C PHE A 176 -11.16 -2.43 -7.10
N VAL A 177 -11.30 -1.13 -7.35
CA VAL A 177 -10.75 -0.09 -6.48
C VAL A 177 -11.89 0.68 -5.84
N ALA A 178 -11.83 0.83 -4.51
CA ALA A 178 -12.75 1.66 -3.77
C ALA A 178 -12.19 3.07 -3.67
N ILE A 179 -12.95 4.03 -4.18
CA ILE A 179 -12.68 5.46 -4.07
C ILE A 179 -13.51 6.01 -2.91
N PHE A 180 -12.85 6.60 -1.92
CA PHE A 180 -13.54 7.18 -0.76
C PHE A 180 -14.40 8.38 -1.17
N GLY A 181 -13.89 9.22 -2.05
CA GLY A 181 -14.56 10.39 -2.61
C GLY A 181 -13.83 11.69 -2.31
N THR A 182 -14.15 12.71 -3.11
CA THR A 182 -13.64 14.08 -2.97
C THR A 182 -14.54 14.91 -2.04
N PHE A 183 -14.01 16.03 -1.53
CA PHE A 183 -14.79 17.07 -0.84
C PHE A 183 -15.20 18.18 -1.80
#